data_AF-A0A2P6W9Z0-F1
#
_entry.id   AF-A0A2P6W9Z0-F1
#
_cell.length_a   1.000
_cell.length_b   1.000
_cell.length_c   1.000
_cell.angle_alpha   90.00
_cell.angle_beta   90.00
_cell.angle_gamma   90.00
#
_symmetry.space_group_name_H-M   'P 1'
#
loop_
_entity.id
_entity.type
_entity.pdbx_description
1 polymer ?
#
loop_
_entity_poly.entity_id
_entity_poly.type
_entity_poly.pdbx_seq_one_letter_code
_entity_poly.pdbx_strand_id
1 'polypeptide(L)' 'DVLDTVRENDNSMLQKDIVDESEYSKAKISSVISELEEKGIVKKSKEGRSNKISISRKYRY' A
#
# COMPACT_ATOMS: atom_id res chain seq x y z
N ASP A 1 -9.94 3.65 -2.85
CA ASP A 1 -9.30 2.39 -3.29
C ASP A 1 -7.88 2.34 -2.70
N VAL A 2 -7.31 1.18 -2.36
CA VAL A 2 -5.99 1.11 -1.69
C VAL A 2 -4.90 1.79 -2.51
N LEU A 3 -4.97 1.65 -3.84
CA LEU A 3 -4.01 2.28 -4.74
C LEU A 3 -4.13 3.81 -4.73
N ASP A 4 -5.36 4.34 -4.71
CA ASP A 4 -5.61 5.78 -4.72
C ASP A 4 -5.12 6.44 -3.44
N THR A 5 -5.39 5.83 -2.28
CA THR A 5 -4.90 6.31 -0.98
C THR A 5 -3.37 6.41 -0.97
N VAL A 6 -2.67 5.41 -1.54
CA VAL A 6 -1.20 5.46 -1.64
C VAL A 6 -0.73 6.52 -2.66
N ARG A 7 -1.48 6.78 -3.74
CA ARG A 7 -1.17 7.83 -4.72
C ARG A 7 -1.28 9.23 -4.11
N GLU A 8 -2.36 9.48 -3.39
CA GLU A 8 -2.64 10.75 -2.72
C GLU A 8 -1.59 11.07 -1.65
N ASN A 9 -1.02 10.04 -1.02
CA ASN A 9 0.07 10.14 -0.06
C ASN A 9 1.46 10.07 -0.75
N ASP A 10 1.76 10.95 -1.69
CA ASP A 10 3.09 11.04 -2.34
C ASP A 10 3.60 9.72 -2.96
N ASN A 11 2.69 8.89 -3.46
CA ASN A 11 2.98 7.54 -3.98
C ASN A 11 3.57 6.56 -2.95
N SER A 12 3.50 6.86 -1.65
CA SER A 12 3.94 5.95 -0.60
C SER A 12 3.27 6.17 0.75
N MET A 13 2.87 5.10 1.42
CA MET A 13 2.20 5.17 2.72
C MET A 13 2.53 3.95 3.57
N LEU A 14 2.47 4.05 4.91
CA LEU A 14 2.59 2.87 5.75
C LEU A 14 1.31 2.04 5.68
N GLN A 15 1.45 0.72 5.62
CA GLN A 15 0.33 -0.22 5.62
C GLN A 15 -0.56 -0.06 6.86
N LYS A 16 -0.02 0.38 8.00
CA LYS A 16 -0.85 0.65 9.19
C LYS A 16 -1.76 1.86 8.97
N ASP A 17 -1.24 2.90 8.32
CA ASP A 17 -2.00 4.12 8.07
C ASP A 17 -3.06 3.86 6.97
N ILE A 18 -2.75 3.01 5.97
CA ILE A 18 -3.75 2.52 5.00
C ILE A 18 -4.89 1.76 5.70
N VAL A 19 -4.58 0.97 6.74
CA VAL A 19 -5.61 0.27 7.53
C VAL A 19 -6.43 1.27 8.33
N ASP A 20 -5.79 2.26 8.95
CA ASP A 20 -6.47 3.26 9.79
C ASP A 20 -7.39 4.17 8.96
N GLU A 21 -7.05 4.45 7.70
CA GLU A 21 -7.87 5.24 6.76
C GLU A 21 -8.90 4.41 5.98
N SER A 22 -8.92 3.08 6.17
CA SER A 22 -9.81 2.17 5.45
C SER A 22 -10.90 1.59 6.36
N GLU A 23 -12.08 1.35 5.78
CA GLU A 23 -13.14 0.58 6.45
C GLU A 23 -12.86 -0.93 6.46
N TYR A 24 -11.79 -1.39 5.81
CA TYR A 24 -11.45 -2.80 5.69
C TYR A 24 -10.57 -3.31 6.84
N SER A 25 -10.73 -4.59 7.16
CA SER A 25 -9.88 -5.25 8.13
C SER A 25 -8.41 -5.26 7.70
N LYS A 26 -7.50 -5.28 8.68
CA LYS A 26 -6.06 -5.44 8.46
C LYS A 26 -5.72 -6.63 7.55
N ALA A 27 -6.43 -7.75 7.72
CA ALA A 27 -6.23 -8.94 6.90
C ALA A 27 -6.59 -8.67 5.43
N LYS A 28 -7.74 -8.02 5.18
CA LYS A 28 -8.17 -7.65 3.83
C LYS A 28 -7.19 -6.70 3.16
N ILE A 29 -6.74 -5.65 3.86
CA ILE A 29 -5.73 -4.72 3.36
C ILE A 29 -4.42 -5.46 3.04
N SER A 30 -3.97 -6.34 3.93
CA SER A 30 -2.76 -7.12 3.70
C SER A 30 -2.87 -8.00 2.45
N SER A 31 -4.02 -8.64 2.22
CA SER A 31 -4.27 -9.43 1.00
C SER A 31 -4.22 -8.57 -0.26
N VAL A 32 -4.91 -7.42 -0.25
CA VAL A 32 -4.94 -6.50 -1.40
C VAL A 32 -3.53 -5.98 -1.74
N ILE A 33 -2.75 -5.57 -0.74
CA ILE A 33 -1.38 -5.09 -0.97
C ILE A 33 -0.50 -6.22 -1.51
N SER A 34 -0.65 -7.47 -1.04
CA SER A 34 0.07 -8.61 -1.61
C SER A 34 -0.29 -8.86 -3.07
N GLU A 35 -1.56 -8.82 -3.45
CA GLU A 35 -1.97 -8.97 -4.85
C GLU A 35 -1.39 -7.85 -5.74
N LEU A 36 -1.35 -6.61 -5.23
CA LEU A 36 -0.76 -5.47 -5.96
C LEU A 36 0.76 -5.61 -6.09
N GLU A 37 1.42 -6.16 -5.08
CA GLU A 37 2.86 -6.42 -5.09
C GLU A 37 3.22 -7.55 -6.06
N GLU A 38 2.46 -8.63 -6.10
CA GLU A 38 2.62 -9.73 -7.06
C GLU A 38 2.48 -9.24 -8.50
N LYS A 39 1.57 -8.30 -8.76
CA LYS A 39 1.42 -7.62 -10.06
C LYS A 39 2.53 -6.60 -10.35
N GLY A 40 3.44 -6.36 -9.40
CA GLY A 40 4.54 -5.38 -9.50
C GLY A 40 4.09 -3.92 -9.44
N ILE A 41 2.84 -3.66 -9.04
CA ILE A 41 2.24 -2.32 -8.99
C ILE A 41 2.77 -1.54 -7.79
N VAL A 42 2.87 -2.21 -6.64
CA VAL A 42 3.45 -1.65 -5.42
C VAL A 42 4.66 -2.47 -4.98
N LYS A 43 5.46 -1.90 -4.08
CA LYS A 43 6.54 -2.60 -3.37
C LYS A 43 6.35 -2.43 -1.87
N LYS A 44 6.62 -3.50 -1.12
CA LYS A 44 6.74 -3.43 0.34
C LYS A 44 8.19 -3.25 0.74
N SER A 45 8.43 -2.37 1.71
CA SER A 45 9.69 -2.29 2.44
C SER A 45 9.40 -2.18 3.93
N LYS A 46 10.15 -2.89 4.76
CA LYS A 46 9.98 -2.82 6.22
C LYS A 46 10.34 -1.42 6.73
N GLU A 47 9.43 -0.78 7.46
CA GLU A 47 9.64 0.52 8.10
C GLU A 47 9.15 0.46 9.57
N GLY A 48 10.11 0.30 10.48
CA GLY A 48 9.84 0.08 11.91
C GLY A 48 9.03 -1.20 12.16
N ARG A 49 7.81 -1.03 12.69
CA ARG A 49 6.86 -2.11 13.02
C ARG A 49 5.79 -2.34 11.94
N SER A 50 5.87 -1.63 10.82
CA SER A 50 4.93 -1.77 9.70
C SER A 50 5.69 -1.90 8.38
N ASN A 51 4.94 -2.11 7.29
CA ASN A 51 5.48 -2.06 5.94
C ASN A 51 5.16 -0.69 5.34
N LYS A 52 6.15 -0.06 4.72
CA LYS A 52 5.93 1.03 3.78
C LYS A 52 5.56 0.45 2.44
N ILE A 53 4.46 0.94 1.90
CA ILE A 53 3.94 0.62 0.57
C ILE A 53 4.35 1.75 -0.35
N SER A 54 4.90 1.44 -1.52
CA SER A 54 5.29 2.46 -2.49
C SER A 54 4.91 2.04 -3.90
N ILE A 55 4.36 2.96 -4.69
CA ILE A 55 3.98 2.68 -6.07
C ILE A 55 5.23 2.59 -6.93
N SER A 56 5.30 1.51 -7.70
CA SER A 56 6.36 1.27 -8.68
C SER A 56 6.38 2.40 -9.72
N ARG A 57 7.58 2.81 -10.16
CA ARG A 57 7.74 3.92 -11.12
C ARG A 57 6.90 3.76 -12.39
N LYS A 58 6.68 2.52 -12.84
CA LYS A 58 5.82 2.16 -13.97
C LYS A 58 4.34 2.49 -13.75
N TYR A 59 3.87 2.90 -12.58
CA TYR A 59 2.44 3.13 -12.30
C TYR A 59 2.18 4.48 -11.59
N ARG A 60 3.15 5.40 -11.65
CA ARG A 60 3.07 6.75 -11.03
C ARG A 60 2.44 7.84 -11.91
N TYR A 61 1.94 7.47 -13.08
CA TYR A 61 1.23 8.36 -14.00
C TYR A 61 -0.28 8.32 -13.76
#